data_AF-A0A5C5WB33-F1
#
_entry.id   AF-A0A5C5WB33-F1
#
_cell.length_a   1.000
_cell.length_b   1.000
_cell.length_c   1.000
_cell.angle_alpha   90.00
_cell.angle_beta   90.00
_cell.angle_gamma   90.00
#
_symmetry.space_group_name_H-M   'P 1'
#
loop_
_entity.id
_entity.type
_entity.pdbx_description
1 polymer ?
#
loop_
_entity_poly.entity_id
_entity_poly.type
_entity_poly.pdbx_seq_one_letter_code
_entity_poly.pdbx_strand_id
1 'polypeptide(L)'
;MKSSSPKPVASRMRGIALGSLLLGLLALAASAFTPESRLRTVPWSPADAQAHQQASEELHRLSLVPAEGKASQDALRAARVSFADLDNRLVEAADAPRRWRAALRWGGALLSLCGAAYLLAGQS
;
A
#
# COMPACT_ATOMS: atom_id res chain seq x y z
N MET A 1 -13.52 39.91 -41.84
CA MET A 1 -13.96 38.55 -41.45
C MET A 1 -12.85 37.90 -40.65
N LYS A 2 -12.93 37.91 -39.30
CA LYS A 2 -11.98 37.19 -38.43
C LYS A 2 -12.58 35.81 -38.16
N SER A 3 -12.13 34.79 -38.90
CA SER A 3 -12.39 33.40 -38.53
C SER A 3 -11.52 33.07 -37.31
N SER A 4 -12.10 33.21 -36.12
CA SER A 4 -11.51 32.71 -34.89
C SER A 4 -11.62 31.18 -34.89
N SER A 5 -10.70 30.50 -35.57
CA SER A 5 -10.56 29.05 -35.47
C SER A 5 -10.38 28.68 -33.99
N PRO A 6 -11.25 27.86 -33.38
CA PRO A 6 -11.06 27.46 -31.99
C PRO A 6 -9.84 26.54 -31.86
N LYS A 7 -8.74 27.20 -31.48
CA LYS A 7 -7.50 26.82 -30.81
C LYS A 7 -7.22 25.32 -30.60
N PRO A 8 -6.09 24.77 -31.11
CA PRO A 8 -5.67 23.36 -30.93
C PRO A 8 -5.47 22.93 -29.46
N VAL A 9 -5.52 23.89 -28.53
CA VAL A 9 -5.42 23.67 -27.07
C VAL A 9 -6.66 22.95 -26.52
N ALA A 10 -7.87 23.27 -26.99
CA ALA A 10 -9.10 22.67 -26.47
C ALA A 10 -9.22 21.17 -26.81
N SER A 11 -8.72 20.77 -28.00
CA SER A 11 -8.70 19.35 -28.39
C SER A 11 -7.68 18.55 -27.56
N ARG A 12 -6.50 19.13 -27.29
CA ARG A 12 -5.49 18.51 -26.42
C ARG A 12 -5.98 18.34 -24.99
N MET A 13 -6.63 19.36 -24.41
CA MET A 13 -7.15 19.27 -23.05
C MET A 13 -8.28 18.24 -22.91
N ARG A 14 -9.16 18.11 -23.91
CA ARG A 14 -10.16 17.01 -23.94
C ARG A 14 -9.51 15.63 -24.02
N GLY A 15 -8.44 15.48 -24.79
CA GLY A 15 -7.65 14.25 -24.84
C GLY A 15 -7.02 13.89 -23.49
N ILE A 16 -6.46 14.88 -22.78
CA ILE A 16 -5.93 14.70 -21.41
C ILE A 16 -7.06 14.29 -20.46
N ALA A 17 -8.21 14.96 -20.50
CA ALA A 17 -9.33 14.64 -19.61
C ALA A 17 -9.90 13.23 -19.84
N LEU A 18 -10.04 12.81 -21.10
CA LEU A 18 -10.43 11.44 -21.43
C LEU A 18 -9.36 10.43 -20.98
N GLY A 19 -8.08 10.75 -21.19
CA GLY A 19 -6.96 9.94 -20.73
C GLY A 19 -6.95 9.77 -19.20
N SER A 20 -7.15 10.85 -18.45
CA SER A 20 -7.25 10.82 -16.98
C SER A 20 -8.47 10.03 -16.51
N LEU A 21 -9.63 10.17 -17.18
CA LEU A 21 -10.82 9.39 -16.88
C LEU A 21 -10.57 7.90 -17.05
N LEU A 22 -10.05 7.49 -18.21
CA LEU A 22 -9.75 6.11 -18.54
C LEU A 22 -8.68 5.52 -17.61
N LEU A 23 -7.61 6.28 -17.34
CA LEU A 23 -6.55 5.88 -16.41
C LEU A 23 -7.09 5.69 -14.99
N GLY A 24 -7.98 6.58 -14.54
CA GLY A 24 -8.64 6.46 -13.23
C GLY A 24 -9.53 5.22 -13.13
N LEU A 25 -10.31 4.94 -14.17
CA LEU A 25 -11.15 3.74 -14.26
C LEU A 25 -10.30 2.47 -14.28
N LEU A 26 -9.18 2.49 -15.00
CA LEU A 26 -8.24 1.37 -15.06
C LEU A 26 -7.55 1.14 -13.72
N ALA A 27 -7.19 2.20 -12.99
CA ALA A 27 -6.66 2.09 -11.63
C ALA A 27 -7.69 1.54 -10.63
N LEU A 28 -8.95 1.94 -10.74
CA LEU A 28 -10.06 1.39 -9.96
C LEU A 28 -10.29 -0.09 -10.26
N ALA A 29 -10.31 -0.47 -11.55
CA ALA A 29 -10.40 -1.86 -11.98
C ALA A 29 -9.21 -2.68 -11.46
N ALA A 30 -7.98 -2.16 -11.58
CA ALA A 30 -6.78 -2.79 -11.03
C ALA A 30 -6.90 -2.97 -9.51
N SER A 31 -7.44 -2.00 -8.77
CA SER A 31 -7.67 -2.15 -7.33
C SER A 31 -8.66 -3.28 -6.99
N ALA A 32 -9.66 -3.54 -7.84
CA ALA A 32 -10.67 -4.57 -7.60
C ALA A 32 -10.19 -5.97 -8.02
N PHE A 33 -9.47 -6.07 -9.13
CA PHE A 33 -9.09 -7.35 -9.73
C PHE A 33 -7.67 -7.83 -9.40
N THR A 34 -6.82 -6.99 -8.80
CA THR A 34 -5.45 -7.41 -8.45
C THR A 34 -5.45 -8.27 -7.17
N PRO A 35 -5.03 -9.55 -7.26
CA PRO A 35 -4.95 -10.43 -6.10
C PRO A 35 -3.90 -9.91 -5.12
N GLU A 36 -4.18 -10.08 -3.83
CA GLU A 36 -3.36 -9.53 -2.74
C GLU A 36 -1.92 -10.04 -2.75
N SER A 37 -1.73 -11.28 -3.21
CA SER A 37 -0.42 -11.91 -3.38
C SER A 37 0.51 -11.15 -4.32
N ARG A 38 -0.04 -10.46 -5.33
CA ARG A 38 0.75 -9.63 -6.27
C ARG A 38 1.08 -8.24 -5.72
N LEU A 39 0.44 -7.83 -4.63
CA LEU A 39 0.65 -6.53 -4.00
C LEU A 39 1.57 -6.61 -2.77
N ARG A 40 2.00 -7.82 -2.39
CA ARG A 40 2.98 -8.02 -1.32
C ARG A 40 4.36 -7.62 -1.82
N THR A 41 4.96 -6.64 -1.15
CA THR A 41 6.34 -6.22 -1.38
C THR A 41 7.32 -6.97 -0.48
N VAL A 42 6.84 -7.48 0.67
CA VAL A 42 7.61 -8.29 1.60
C VAL A 42 7.10 -9.73 1.55
N PRO A 43 7.95 -10.70 1.15
CA PRO A 43 7.57 -12.11 1.21
C PRO A 43 7.53 -12.53 2.68
N TRP A 44 6.36 -12.98 3.14
CA TRP A 44 6.22 -13.69 4.41
C TRP A 44 6.24 -15.19 4.13
N SER A 45 7.38 -15.84 4.37
CA SER A 45 7.54 -17.26 4.08
C SER A 45 7.07 -18.13 5.25
N PRO A 46 6.82 -19.44 5.01
CA PRO A 46 6.59 -20.40 6.11
C PRO A 46 7.75 -20.44 7.11
N ALA A 47 8.99 -20.19 6.65
CA ALA A 47 10.16 -20.12 7.53
C ALA A 47 10.11 -18.88 8.44
N ASP A 48 9.67 -17.73 7.94
CA ASP A 48 9.46 -16.52 8.77
C ASP A 48 8.36 -16.74 9.80
N ALA A 49 7.29 -17.46 9.43
CA ALA A 49 6.22 -17.83 10.36
C ALA A 49 6.73 -18.72 11.51
N GLN A 50 7.57 -19.70 11.19
CA GLN A 50 8.22 -20.55 12.20
C GLN A 50 9.18 -19.75 13.08
N ALA A 51 10.00 -18.89 12.50
CA ALA A 51 10.92 -18.03 13.24
C ALA A 51 10.18 -17.09 14.21
N HIS A 52 9.05 -16.51 13.76
CA HIS A 52 8.20 -15.67 14.61
C HIS A 52 7.59 -16.46 15.77
N GLN A 53 7.10 -17.69 15.53
CA GLN A 53 6.60 -18.56 16.60
C GLN A 53 7.69 -18.89 17.63
N GLN A 54 8.88 -19.28 17.17
CA GLN A 54 10.01 -19.58 18.05
C GLN A 54 10.44 -18.36 18.87
N ALA A 55 10.55 -17.19 18.25
CA ALA A 55 10.88 -15.95 18.95
C ALA A 55 9.82 -15.55 19.99
N SER A 56 8.54 -15.79 19.69
CA SER A 56 7.43 -15.56 20.62
C SER A 56 7.49 -16.51 21.83
N GLU A 57 7.72 -17.81 21.59
CA GLU A 57 7.88 -18.82 22.64
C GLU A 57 9.10 -18.53 23.52
N GLU A 58 10.22 -18.15 22.91
CA GLU A 58 11.45 -17.81 23.64
C GLU A 58 11.27 -16.56 24.48
N LEU A 59 10.66 -15.51 23.94
CA LEU A 59 10.32 -14.31 24.69
C LEU A 59 9.38 -14.62 25.85
N HIS A 60 8.36 -15.45 25.63
CA HIS A 60 7.43 -15.87 26.66
C HIS A 60 8.15 -16.64 27.77
N ARG A 61 8.98 -17.63 27.40
CA ARG A 61 9.78 -18.42 28.34
C ARG A 61 10.67 -17.54 29.20
N LEU A 62 11.40 -16.60 28.59
CA LEU A 62 12.29 -15.68 29.30
C LEU A 62 11.52 -14.68 30.17
N SER A 63 10.29 -14.33 29.80
CA SER A 63 9.44 -13.43 30.60
C SER A 63 8.88 -14.07 31.87
N LEU A 64 8.75 -15.41 31.90
CA LEU A 64 8.25 -16.17 33.04
C LEU A 64 9.32 -16.44 34.10
N VAL A 65 10.60 -16.39 33.74
CA VAL A 65 11.72 -16.59 34.66
C VAL A 65 12.12 -15.24 35.25
N PRO A 66 12.29 -15.11 36.58
CA PRO A 66 12.83 -13.89 37.18
C PRO A 66 14.19 -13.56 36.57
N ALA A 67 14.34 -12.36 36.03
CA ALA A 67 15.61 -11.93 35.45
C ALA A 67 16.61 -11.60 36.56
N GLU A 68 17.28 -12.63 37.07
CA GLU A 68 18.35 -12.51 38.06
C GLU A 68 19.67 -12.19 37.36
N GLY A 69 20.22 -11.00 37.65
CA GLY A 69 21.50 -10.54 37.12
C GLY A 69 21.44 -9.91 35.72
N LYS A 70 22.57 -9.32 35.31
CA LYS A 70 22.68 -8.55 34.07
C LYS A 70 22.51 -9.42 32.82
N ALA A 71 23.05 -10.65 32.84
CA ALA A 71 23.00 -11.57 31.71
C ALA A 71 21.56 -12.01 31.33
N SER A 72 20.70 -12.24 32.32
CA SER A 72 19.30 -12.61 32.08
C SER A 72 18.46 -11.43 31.57
N GLN A 73 18.74 -10.22 32.06
CA GLN A 73 18.14 -8.98 31.55
C GLN A 73 18.57 -8.69 30.11
N ASP A 74 19.85 -8.90 29.78
CA ASP A 74 20.37 -8.73 28.43
C ASP A 74 19.76 -9.77 27.47
N ALA A 75 19.60 -11.03 27.89
CA ALA A 75 18.93 -12.07 27.11
C ALA A 75 17.45 -11.73 26.84
N LEU A 76 16.71 -11.28 27.86
CA LEU A 76 15.33 -10.84 27.70
C LEU A 76 15.22 -9.64 26.74
N ARG A 77 16.16 -8.69 26.83
CA ARG A 77 16.22 -7.54 25.92
C ARG A 77 16.50 -7.99 24.48
N ALA A 78 17.45 -8.90 24.27
CA ALA A 78 17.77 -9.45 22.95
C ALA A 78 16.56 -10.17 22.33
N ALA A 79 15.87 -11.01 23.11
CA ALA A 79 14.65 -11.70 22.66
C ALA A 79 13.53 -10.73 22.31
N ARG A 80 13.34 -9.64 23.07
CA ARG A 80 12.38 -8.57 22.73
C ARG A 80 12.71 -7.89 21.42
N VAL A 81 13.99 -7.57 21.19
CA VAL A 81 14.43 -6.93 19.93
C VAL A 81 14.21 -7.87 18.75
N SER A 82 14.57 -9.15 18.89
CA SER A 82 14.37 -10.15 17.83
C SER A 82 12.89 -10.36 17.50
N PHE A 83 12.04 -10.47 18.53
CA PHE A 83 10.59 -10.57 18.33
C PHE A 83 10.03 -9.32 17.66
N ALA A 84 10.41 -8.11 18.12
CA ALA A 84 9.93 -6.86 17.55
C ALA A 84 10.33 -6.69 16.07
N ASP A 85 11.52 -7.15 15.69
CA ASP A 85 11.96 -7.10 14.29
C ASP A 85 11.11 -8.02 13.40
N LEU A 86 10.84 -9.25 13.86
CA LEU A 86 9.97 -10.19 13.13
C LEU A 86 8.51 -9.73 13.08
N ASP A 87 8.00 -9.14 14.16
CA ASP A 87 6.65 -8.59 14.23
C ASP A 87 6.49 -7.38 13.28
N ASN A 88 7.49 -6.49 13.23
CA ASN A 88 7.50 -5.39 12.26
C ASN A 88 7.46 -5.92 10.82
N ARG A 89 8.22 -6.97 10.49
CA ARG A 89 8.20 -7.59 9.16
C ARG A 89 6.83 -8.21 8.85
N LEU A 90 6.15 -8.79 9.83
CA LEU A 90 4.80 -9.33 9.69
C LEU A 90 3.78 -8.21 9.41
N VAL A 91 3.84 -7.13 10.19
CA VAL A 91 2.96 -5.96 10.03
C VAL A 91 3.18 -5.31 8.66
N GLU A 92 4.44 -5.12 8.25
CA GLU A 92 4.77 -4.57 6.92
C GLU A 92 4.25 -5.45 5.78
N ALA A 93 4.42 -6.78 5.90
CA ALA A 93 3.90 -7.73 4.92
C ALA A 93 2.37 -7.70 4.82
N ALA A 94 1.66 -7.40 5.92
CA ALA A 94 0.20 -7.29 5.96
C ALA A 94 -0.32 -5.92 5.45
N ASP A 95 0.40 -4.83 5.75
CA ASP A 95 -0.05 -3.47 5.45
C ASP A 95 0.29 -2.99 4.05
N ALA A 96 1.40 -3.44 3.46
CA ALA A 96 1.81 -3.07 2.11
C ALA A 96 0.69 -3.25 1.06
N PRO A 97 0.02 -4.41 0.95
CA PRO A 97 -1.05 -4.59 -0.04
C PRO A 97 -2.27 -3.69 0.22
N ARG A 98 -2.59 -3.39 1.49
CA ARG A 98 -3.70 -2.50 1.86
C ARG A 98 -3.42 -1.06 1.42
N ARG A 99 -2.20 -0.56 1.65
CA ARG A 99 -1.78 0.79 1.23
C ARG A 99 -1.81 0.93 -0.29
N TRP A 100 -1.32 -0.07 -1.02
CA TRP A 100 -1.37 -0.07 -2.48
C TRP A 100 -2.80 -0.05 -3.03
N ARG A 101 -3.70 -0.88 -2.49
CA ARG A 101 -5.12 -0.85 -2.88
C ARG A 101 -5.77 0.49 -2.57
N ALA A 102 -5.52 1.05 -1.38
CA ALA A 102 -6.05 2.35 -1.01
C ALA A 102 -5.57 3.45 -1.97
N ALA A 103 -4.27 3.45 -2.32
CA ALA A 103 -3.70 4.40 -3.27
C ALA A 103 -4.33 4.27 -4.68
N LEU A 104 -4.46 3.04 -5.20
CA LEU A 104 -5.11 2.79 -6.49
C LEU A 104 -6.59 3.21 -6.49
N ARG A 105 -7.30 2.95 -5.39
CA ARG A 105 -8.73 3.25 -5.27
C ARG A 105 -8.99 4.75 -5.16
N TRP A 106 -8.30 5.44 -4.24
CA TRP A 106 -8.48 6.88 -4.04
C TRP A 106 -7.87 7.69 -5.17
N GLY A 107 -6.67 7.32 -5.64
CA GLY A 107 -6.03 7.95 -6.80
C GLY A 107 -6.83 7.76 -8.08
N GLY A 108 -7.32 6.54 -8.33
CA GLY A 108 -8.19 6.23 -9.46
C GLY A 108 -9.51 6.99 -9.44
N ALA A 109 -10.18 7.04 -8.28
CA ALA A 109 -11.41 7.82 -8.11
C ALA A 109 -11.20 9.31 -8.38
N LEU A 110 -10.12 9.90 -7.87
CA LEU A 110 -9.83 11.32 -8.05
C LEU A 110 -9.51 11.65 -9.52
N LEU A 111 -8.71 10.81 -10.18
CA LEU A 111 -8.41 10.92 -11.61
C LEU A 111 -9.68 10.82 -12.47
N SER A 112 -10.56 9.85 -12.17
CA SER A 112 -11.83 9.69 -12.87
C SER A 112 -12.76 10.89 -12.65
N LEU A 113 -12.86 11.40 -11.43
CA LEU A 113 -13.67 12.58 -11.11
C LEU A 113 -13.16 13.82 -11.85
N CYS A 114 -11.84 14.08 -11.85
CA CYS A 114 -11.26 15.22 -12.57
C CYS A 114 -11.49 15.13 -14.08
N GLY A 115 -11.28 13.95 -14.67
CA GLY A 115 -11.52 13.72 -16.10
C GLY A 115 -12.99 13.90 -16.48
N ALA A 116 -13.91 13.34 -15.69
CA ALA A 116 -15.35 13.47 -15.91
C ALA A 116 -15.82 14.93 -15.74
N ALA A 117 -15.39 15.61 -14.68
CA ALA A 117 -15.75 17.00 -14.43
C ALA A 117 -15.32 17.94 -15.57
N TYR A 118 -14.10 17.76 -16.10
CA TYR A 118 -13.62 18.56 -17.24
C TYR A 118 -14.42 18.28 -18.51
N LEU A 119 -14.76 17.01 -18.79
CA LEU A 119 -15.58 16.65 -19.95
C LEU A 119 -17.01 17.19 -19.85
N LEU A 120 -17.58 17.23 -18.65
CA LEU A 120 -18.91 17.79 -18.39
C LEU A 120 -18.92 19.32 -18.50
N ALA A 121 -17.94 20.00 -17.90
CA ALA A 121 -17.79 21.45 -17.98
C ALA A 121 -17.48 21.95 -19.41
N GLY A 122 -16.90 21.08 -20.26
CA GLY A 122 -16.67 21.38 -21.67
C GLY A 122 -17.88 21.22 -22.59
N GLN A 123 -19.04 20.82 -22.06
CA GLN A 123 -20.32 20.69 -22.77
C GLN A 123 -21.34 21.80 -22.43
N SER A 124 -21.15 22.53 -21.31
CA SER A 124 -21.91 23.72 -20.91
C SER A 124 -21.37 25.00 -21.53
#